data_AF-A0A8X8YCT7-F1
#
_entry.id   AF-A0A8X8YCT7-F1
#
_cell.length_a   1.000
_cell.length_b   1.000
_cell.length_c   1.000
_cell.angle_alpha   90.00
_cell.angle_beta   90.00
_cell.angle_gamma   90.00
#
_symmetry.space_group_name_H-M   'P 1'
#
loop_
_entity.id
_entity.type
_entity.pdbx_description
1 polymer ?
#
loop_
_entity_poly.entity_id
_entity_poly.type
_entity_poly.pdbx_seq_one_letter_code
_entity_poly.pdbx_strand_id
1 'polypeptide(L)'
;MRRFHRFCIFLFLNSINFWFLCADALAAGKTSEVCISPGGRFPPFSNVGKPPKKASKGPRDLTLCRVFRKKTCCDVTQTYPALLSIRRLASSGEASQECLNLWEFLECSVCDPRVGVQRGPPNICASFCDRIYEACSSAYFAMDGKTQVLAPCGQGDFVCGRASEWVSNGTELCSAAGFSVKPLDEPGEFPCYGGKGSLDYIASSWKSSRSEIVRGEQNTEVVQDFMQLIADMPLSERISWAVGGLVLTAGLLFASRRKSNGQRQKQAAIQRTGRRLGTRISPPASPVSHGNRKNVGK
;
A
#
# COMPACT_ATOMS: atom_id res chain seq x y z
N MET A 1 -19.80 10.34 67.94
CA MET A 1 -19.57 9.13 67.11
C MET A 1 -20.29 9.10 65.74
N ARG A 2 -21.09 10.10 65.32
CA ARG A 2 -21.78 10.08 64.00
C ARG A 2 -21.02 10.76 62.84
N ARG A 3 -19.99 11.57 63.12
CA ARG A 3 -19.20 12.27 62.08
C ARG A 3 -18.06 11.41 61.48
N PHE A 4 -17.46 10.52 62.27
CA PHE A 4 -16.40 9.62 61.80
C PHE A 4 -16.92 8.56 60.82
N HIS A 5 -18.14 8.06 61.03
CA HIS A 5 -18.72 7.04 60.16
C HIS A 5 -19.04 7.57 58.75
N ARG A 6 -19.41 8.85 58.63
CA ARG A 6 -19.66 9.50 57.33
C ARG A 6 -18.38 9.70 56.52
N PHE A 7 -17.24 9.94 57.18
CA PHE A 7 -15.95 10.14 56.50
C PHE A 7 -15.41 8.84 55.90
N CYS A 8 -15.55 7.71 56.61
CA CYS A 8 -15.15 6.40 56.09
C CYS A 8 -16.01 5.95 54.91
N ILE A 9 -17.32 6.23 54.91
CA ILE A 9 -18.22 5.87 53.80
C ILE A 9 -17.88 6.66 52.54
N PHE A 10 -17.54 7.95 52.66
CA PHE A 10 -17.13 8.78 51.52
C PHE A 10 -15.79 8.35 50.92
N LEU A 11 -14.83 7.89 51.74
CA LEU A 11 -13.54 7.36 51.25
C LEU A 11 -13.70 5.99 50.58
N PHE A 12 -14.56 5.10 51.10
CA PHE A 12 -14.87 3.82 50.46
C PHE A 12 -15.62 4.00 49.12
N LEU A 13 -16.57 4.93 49.02
CA LEU A 13 -17.29 5.21 47.78
C LEU A 13 -16.40 5.80 46.68
N ASN A 14 -15.41 6.62 47.03
CA ASN A 14 -14.43 7.14 46.06
C ASN A 14 -13.44 6.05 45.59
N SER A 15 -13.11 5.09 46.46
CA SER A 15 -12.24 3.95 46.12
C SER A 15 -12.89 2.99 45.13
N ILE A 16 -14.20 2.75 45.28
CA ILE A 16 -14.99 1.88 44.40
C ILE A 16 -15.21 2.54 43.03
N ASN A 17 -15.43 3.86 42.98
CA ASN A 17 -15.53 4.60 41.71
C ASN A 17 -14.20 4.62 40.94
N PHE A 18 -13.06 4.71 41.64
CA PHE A 18 -11.74 4.65 40.99
C PHE A 18 -11.42 3.24 40.44
N TRP A 19 -11.89 2.19 41.12
CA TRP A 19 -11.76 0.81 40.65
C TRP A 19 -12.65 0.51 39.43
N PHE A 20 -13.89 1.03 39.40
CA PHE A 20 -14.75 0.94 38.23
C PHE A 20 -14.20 1.75 37.03
N LEU A 21 -13.65 2.95 37.26
CA LEU A 21 -13.00 3.75 36.21
C LEU A 21 -11.73 3.11 35.63
N CYS A 22 -10.98 2.32 36.41
CA CYS A 22 -9.82 1.57 35.91
C CYS A 22 -10.21 0.26 35.20
N ALA A 23 -11.33 -0.37 35.56
CA ALA A 23 -11.79 -1.60 34.92
C ALA A 23 -12.23 -1.36 33.46
N ASP A 24 -12.90 -0.23 33.18
CA ASP A 24 -13.31 0.13 31.81
C ASP A 24 -12.13 0.52 30.91
N ALA A 25 -11.00 0.97 31.48
CA ALA A 25 -9.78 1.26 30.73
C ALA A 25 -8.98 0.00 30.32
N LEU A 26 -9.11 -1.12 31.06
CA LEU A 26 -8.46 -2.38 30.73
C LEU A 26 -9.29 -3.29 29.81
N ALA A 27 -10.60 -3.03 29.66
CA ALA A 27 -11.48 -3.74 28.74
C ALA A 27 -11.47 -3.19 27.30
N ALA A 28 -10.55 -2.27 26.97
CA ALA A 28 -10.10 -2.07 25.60
C ALA A 28 -9.26 -3.27 25.15
N GLY A 29 -9.90 -4.44 25.11
CA GLY A 29 -9.38 -5.65 24.52
C GLY A 29 -8.96 -5.31 23.10
N LYS A 30 -7.65 -5.23 22.89
CA LYS A 30 -7.03 -5.11 21.60
C LYS A 30 -7.43 -6.38 20.85
N THR A 31 -8.56 -6.35 20.16
CA THR A 31 -8.97 -7.44 19.28
C THR A 31 -7.79 -7.64 18.35
N SER A 32 -7.14 -8.79 18.45
CA SER A 32 -6.04 -9.09 17.56
C SER A 32 -6.65 -9.15 16.16
N GLU A 33 -6.52 -8.08 15.38
CA GLU A 33 -7.06 -8.01 14.03
C GLU A 33 -6.46 -9.17 13.23
N VAL A 34 -7.30 -10.18 12.95
CA VAL A 34 -6.94 -11.37 12.21
C VAL A 34 -7.23 -11.16 10.74
N CYS A 35 -6.49 -11.86 9.88
CA CYS A 35 -6.72 -11.84 8.44
C CYS A 35 -8.10 -12.42 8.11
N ILE A 36 -8.86 -11.70 7.29
CA ILE A 36 -10.20 -12.09 6.82
C ILE A 36 -10.19 -12.06 5.30
N SER A 37 -10.58 -13.17 4.65
CA SER A 37 -10.60 -13.22 3.19
C SER A 37 -11.59 -12.19 2.63
N PRO A 38 -11.18 -11.37 1.65
CA PRO A 38 -12.02 -10.30 1.09
C PRO A 38 -13.22 -10.80 0.28
N GLY A 39 -13.12 -11.98 -0.33
CA GLY A 39 -14.14 -12.49 -1.27
C GLY A 39 -14.12 -11.78 -2.63
N GLY A 40 -15.19 -11.93 -3.40
CA GLY A 40 -15.28 -11.39 -4.77
C GLY A 40 -14.26 -12.03 -5.71
N ARG A 41 -13.55 -11.21 -6.50
CA ARG A 41 -12.51 -11.68 -7.43
C ARG A 41 -11.18 -12.08 -6.76
N PHE A 42 -11.02 -11.80 -5.46
CA PHE A 42 -9.75 -11.97 -4.77
C PHE A 42 -9.62 -13.39 -4.20
N PRO A 43 -8.48 -14.08 -4.43
CA PRO A 43 -8.25 -15.39 -3.82
C PRO A 43 -8.29 -15.33 -2.29
N PRO A 44 -8.84 -16.36 -1.62
CA PRO A 44 -8.89 -16.40 -0.16
C PRO A 44 -7.49 -16.44 0.45
N PHE A 45 -7.30 -15.86 1.64
CA PHE A 45 -6.01 -15.87 2.32
C PHE A 45 -5.66 -17.26 2.85
N SER A 46 -4.39 -17.66 2.75
CA SER A 46 -3.89 -18.89 3.41
C SER A 46 -3.81 -18.77 4.93
N ASN A 47 -3.79 -17.53 5.45
CA ASN A 47 -3.60 -17.21 6.86
C ASN A 47 -4.88 -16.70 7.54
N VAL A 48 -6.07 -17.05 7.04
CA VAL A 48 -7.35 -16.65 7.66
C VAL A 48 -7.36 -17.01 9.15
N GLY A 49 -7.86 -16.10 9.98
CA GLY A 49 -7.93 -16.28 11.43
C GLY A 49 -6.59 -16.11 12.16
N LYS A 50 -5.50 -15.78 11.45
CA LYS A 50 -4.19 -15.46 12.03
C LYS A 50 -3.90 -13.97 11.84
N PRO A 51 -3.13 -13.32 12.74
CA PRO A 51 -2.76 -11.92 12.57
C PRO A 51 -1.86 -11.71 11.34
N PRO A 52 -1.90 -10.52 10.71
CA PRO A 52 -0.96 -10.16 9.65
C PRO A 52 0.49 -10.32 10.12
N LYS A 53 1.27 -11.07 9.35
CA LYS A 53 2.65 -11.45 9.71
C LYS A 53 3.62 -11.13 8.59
N LYS A 54 4.90 -11.30 8.86
CA LYS A 54 5.94 -11.20 7.82
C LYS A 54 5.73 -12.30 6.78
N ALA A 55 5.75 -11.93 5.51
CA ALA A 55 5.61 -12.88 4.41
C ALA A 55 6.73 -13.93 4.44
N SER A 56 6.38 -15.18 4.16
CA SER A 56 7.31 -16.30 4.08
C SER A 56 8.37 -16.07 3.01
N LYS A 57 9.61 -16.53 3.25
CA LYS A 57 10.63 -16.65 2.20
C LYS A 57 10.45 -17.99 1.46
N GLY A 58 10.96 -18.08 0.23
CA GLY A 58 10.94 -19.31 -0.55
C GLY A 58 9.74 -19.43 -1.49
N PRO A 59 9.21 -20.63 -1.76
CA PRO A 59 8.16 -20.85 -2.76
C PRO A 59 6.84 -20.09 -2.51
N ARG A 60 6.58 -19.71 -1.25
CA ARG A 60 5.40 -18.92 -0.84
C ARG A 60 5.71 -17.44 -0.62
N ASP A 61 6.79 -16.93 -1.23
CA ASP A 61 7.13 -15.50 -1.17
C ASP A 61 6.23 -14.67 -2.09
N LEU A 62 6.12 -13.38 -1.79
CA LEU A 62 5.35 -12.43 -2.57
C LEU A 62 6.01 -12.20 -3.94
N THR A 63 5.28 -12.51 -5.02
CA THR A 63 5.72 -12.26 -6.41
C THR A 63 5.62 -10.79 -6.78
N LEU A 64 4.63 -10.08 -6.21
CA LEU A 64 4.42 -8.64 -6.29
C LEU A 64 4.12 -8.07 -4.89
N CYS A 65 3.80 -6.79 -4.72
CA CYS A 65 3.34 -6.24 -3.44
C CYS A 65 4.34 -6.35 -2.28
N ARG A 66 5.64 -6.41 -2.60
CA ARG A 66 6.75 -6.51 -1.62
C ARG A 66 6.78 -5.36 -0.60
N VAL A 67 6.07 -4.29 -0.92
CA VAL A 67 5.75 -3.17 -0.06
C VAL A 67 5.19 -3.59 1.31
N PHE A 68 4.40 -4.67 1.35
CA PHE A 68 3.74 -5.18 2.56
C PHE A 68 4.46 -6.38 3.18
N ARG A 69 5.65 -6.74 2.68
CA ARG A 69 6.37 -7.97 3.09
C ARG A 69 6.56 -8.10 4.60
N LYS A 70 6.76 -6.99 5.31
CA LYS A 70 6.99 -7.01 6.77
C LYS A 70 5.75 -7.42 7.56
N LYS A 71 4.55 -7.08 7.10
CA LYS A 71 3.29 -7.32 7.78
C LYS A 71 2.16 -7.36 6.74
N THR A 72 1.67 -8.56 6.43
CA THR A 72 0.61 -8.78 5.44
C THR A 72 -0.17 -10.06 5.73
N CYS A 73 -1.35 -10.17 5.12
CA CYS A 73 -2.14 -11.40 5.06
C CYS A 73 -1.84 -12.24 3.80
N CYS A 74 -1.19 -11.64 2.80
CA CYS A 74 -0.94 -12.26 1.50
C CYS A 74 0.25 -13.22 1.46
N ASP A 75 0.19 -14.14 0.50
CA ASP A 75 1.32 -14.90 -0.03
C ASP A 75 1.33 -14.86 -1.58
N VAL A 76 2.02 -15.81 -2.20
CA VAL A 76 2.07 -15.94 -3.67
C VAL A 76 0.69 -16.04 -4.32
N THR A 77 -0.29 -16.68 -3.67
CA THR A 77 -1.62 -16.92 -4.25
C THR A 77 -2.39 -15.61 -4.48
N GLN A 78 -2.22 -14.60 -3.63
CA GLN A 78 -2.83 -13.28 -3.83
C GLN A 78 -1.99 -12.38 -4.73
N THR A 79 -0.66 -12.50 -4.68
CA THR A 79 0.22 -11.58 -5.41
C THR A 79 0.50 -12.00 -6.85
N TYR A 80 0.22 -13.25 -7.22
CA TYR A 80 0.39 -13.73 -8.58
C TYR A 80 -0.65 -13.16 -9.57
N PRO A 81 -1.98 -13.13 -9.28
CA PRO A 81 -2.95 -12.45 -10.14
C PRO A 81 -2.62 -10.97 -10.36
N ALA A 82 -2.20 -10.27 -9.31
CA ALA A 82 -1.75 -8.88 -9.41
C ALA A 82 -0.55 -8.73 -10.38
N LEU A 83 0.42 -9.64 -10.33
CA LEU A 83 1.55 -9.65 -11.28
C LEU A 83 1.08 -9.87 -12.73
N LEU A 84 0.14 -10.77 -12.96
CA LEU A 84 -0.40 -11.00 -14.30
C LEU A 84 -1.15 -9.78 -14.83
N SER A 85 -1.95 -9.14 -13.98
CA SER A 85 -2.68 -7.90 -14.28
C SER A 85 -1.73 -6.82 -14.81
N ILE A 86 -0.61 -6.59 -14.13
CA ILE A 86 0.41 -5.60 -14.55
C ILE A 86 1.13 -6.00 -15.83
N ARG A 87 1.43 -7.29 -16.02
CA ARG A 87 2.07 -7.76 -17.25
C ARG A 87 1.18 -7.58 -18.47
N ARG A 88 -0.11 -7.88 -18.35
CA ARG A 88 -1.11 -7.65 -19.41
C ARG A 88 -1.16 -6.16 -19.80
N LEU A 89 -1.29 -5.31 -18.79
CA LEU A 89 -1.33 -3.85 -18.95
C LEU A 89 -0.04 -3.30 -19.61
N ALA A 90 1.12 -3.85 -19.28
CA ALA A 90 2.39 -3.46 -19.90
C ALA A 90 2.56 -4.00 -21.33
N SER A 91 1.93 -5.12 -21.67
CA SER A 91 2.11 -5.80 -22.96
C SER A 91 1.37 -5.12 -24.12
N SER A 92 0.29 -4.39 -23.86
CA SER A 92 -0.47 -3.67 -24.87
C SER A 92 0.17 -2.34 -25.29
N GLY A 93 1.21 -1.88 -24.60
CA GLY A 93 2.00 -0.68 -24.95
C GLY A 93 1.34 0.67 -24.66
N GLU A 94 0.03 0.70 -24.40
CA GLU A 94 -0.76 1.94 -24.24
C GLU A 94 -0.87 2.41 -22.78
N ALA A 95 -0.40 1.59 -21.84
CA ALA A 95 -0.37 1.96 -20.44
C ALA A 95 0.88 2.79 -20.11
N SER A 96 0.67 4.03 -19.67
CA SER A 96 1.74 4.87 -19.16
C SER A 96 2.44 4.24 -17.95
N GLN A 97 3.70 4.63 -17.69
CA GLN A 97 4.40 4.15 -16.50
C GLN A 97 3.69 4.54 -15.19
N GLU A 98 2.97 5.67 -15.20
CA GLU A 98 2.12 6.11 -14.10
C GLU A 98 0.92 5.18 -13.91
N CYS A 99 0.23 4.81 -15.00
CA CYS A 99 -0.84 3.82 -14.98
C CYS A 99 -0.38 2.49 -14.39
N LEU A 100 0.75 1.94 -14.87
CA LEU A 100 1.30 0.69 -14.35
C LEU A 100 1.56 0.74 -12.83
N ASN A 101 2.10 1.85 -12.34
CA ASN A 101 2.41 2.02 -10.92
C ASN A 101 1.15 2.18 -10.07
N LEU A 102 0.17 2.96 -10.54
CA LEU A 102 -1.11 3.16 -9.85
C LEU A 102 -1.92 1.88 -9.82
N TRP A 103 -1.95 1.13 -10.92
CA TRP A 103 -2.63 -0.16 -11.01
C TRP A 103 -1.96 -1.21 -10.12
N GLU A 104 -0.62 -1.26 -10.05
CA GLU A 104 0.09 -2.15 -9.13
C GLU A 104 -0.27 -1.83 -7.68
N PHE A 105 -0.34 -0.54 -7.35
CA PHE A 105 -0.71 -0.10 -6.02
C PHE A 105 -2.15 -0.48 -5.66
N LEU A 106 -3.08 -0.34 -6.61
CA LEU A 106 -4.47 -0.77 -6.48
C LEU A 106 -4.59 -2.28 -6.25
N GLU A 107 -3.97 -3.10 -7.09
CA GLU A 107 -4.02 -4.57 -6.98
C GLU A 107 -3.37 -5.07 -5.68
N CYS A 108 -2.36 -4.35 -5.17
CA CYS A 108 -1.71 -4.67 -3.92
C CYS A 108 -2.48 -4.23 -2.67
N SER A 109 -3.59 -3.51 -2.80
CA SER A 109 -4.39 -3.00 -1.66
C SER A 109 -4.82 -4.11 -0.69
N VAL A 110 -5.19 -5.27 -1.21
CA VAL A 110 -5.59 -6.46 -0.43
C VAL A 110 -4.50 -6.97 0.51
N CYS A 111 -3.23 -6.63 0.23
CA CYS A 111 -2.09 -7.03 1.04
C CYS A 111 -1.71 -6.01 2.12
N ASP A 112 -2.34 -4.82 2.16
CA ASP A 112 -2.18 -3.89 3.27
C ASP A 112 -2.73 -4.55 4.55
N PRO A 113 -1.95 -4.59 5.65
CA PRO A 113 -2.38 -5.26 6.88
C PRO A 113 -3.62 -4.66 7.53
N ARG A 114 -3.99 -3.40 7.22
CA ARG A 114 -5.24 -2.77 7.69
C ARG A 114 -6.43 -3.12 6.80
N VAL A 115 -6.18 -3.46 5.54
CA VAL A 115 -7.22 -3.88 4.58
C VAL A 115 -7.48 -5.36 4.70
N GLY A 116 -6.45 -6.20 4.79
CA GLY A 116 -6.58 -7.65 4.88
C GLY A 116 -7.24 -8.18 6.17
N VAL A 117 -7.57 -7.31 7.11
CA VAL A 117 -8.33 -7.62 8.34
C VAL A 117 -9.79 -7.14 8.26
N GLN A 118 -10.17 -6.46 7.18
CA GLN A 118 -11.53 -5.99 6.93
C GLN A 118 -12.31 -7.04 6.14
N ARG A 119 -13.65 -7.02 6.27
CA ARG A 119 -14.54 -7.88 5.48
C ARG A 119 -14.82 -7.26 4.12
N GLY A 120 -14.94 -8.10 3.10
CA GLY A 120 -15.30 -7.69 1.75
C GLY A 120 -14.11 -7.22 0.90
N PRO A 121 -14.37 -6.85 -0.37
CA PRO A 121 -13.35 -6.30 -1.26
C PRO A 121 -12.70 -5.04 -0.68
N PRO A 122 -11.42 -4.76 -0.98
CA PRO A 122 -10.74 -3.56 -0.50
C PRO A 122 -11.54 -2.28 -0.77
N ASN A 123 -11.74 -1.47 0.27
CA ASN A 123 -12.43 -0.19 0.16
C ASN A 123 -11.46 0.92 -0.28
N ILE A 124 -11.62 1.39 -1.51
CA ILE A 124 -10.73 2.33 -2.19
C ILE A 124 -11.34 3.73 -2.17
N CYS A 125 -10.51 4.75 -1.96
CA CYS A 125 -10.99 6.14 -2.04
C CYS A 125 -11.33 6.53 -3.49
N ALA A 126 -12.49 7.15 -3.73
CA ALA A 126 -12.89 7.65 -5.04
C ALA A 126 -11.80 8.54 -5.69
N SER A 127 -11.20 9.44 -4.92
CA SER A 127 -10.11 10.31 -5.40
C SER A 127 -8.84 9.58 -5.86
N PHE A 128 -8.61 8.35 -5.38
CA PHE A 128 -7.53 7.50 -5.86
C PHE A 128 -7.94 6.79 -7.16
N CYS A 129 -9.19 6.32 -7.23
CA CYS A 129 -9.78 5.75 -8.43
C CYS A 129 -9.80 6.72 -9.61
N ASP A 130 -10.13 7.99 -9.38
CA ASP A 130 -10.10 9.03 -10.42
C ASP A 130 -8.71 9.23 -11.02
N ARG A 131 -7.65 9.14 -10.19
CA ARG A 131 -6.26 9.22 -10.66
C ARG A 131 -5.85 8.01 -11.48
N ILE A 132 -6.30 6.83 -11.07
CA ILE A 132 -6.08 5.61 -11.85
C ILE A 132 -6.74 5.76 -13.21
N TYR A 133 -7.99 6.21 -13.26
CA TYR A 133 -8.69 6.42 -14.52
C TYR A 133 -8.04 7.49 -15.40
N GLU A 134 -7.64 8.63 -14.85
CA GLU A 134 -6.90 9.65 -15.59
C GLU A 134 -5.63 9.07 -16.24
N ALA A 135 -4.87 8.25 -15.49
CA ALA A 135 -3.63 7.66 -15.98
C ALA A 135 -3.84 6.47 -16.94
N CYS A 136 -4.91 5.70 -16.77
CA CYS A 136 -5.17 4.42 -17.44
C CYS A 136 -6.31 4.46 -18.47
N SER A 137 -6.96 5.62 -18.67
CA SER A 137 -8.10 5.79 -19.59
C SER A 137 -7.85 5.27 -21.00
N SER A 138 -6.63 5.46 -21.53
CA SER A 138 -6.21 5.00 -22.85
C SER A 138 -5.76 3.54 -22.91
N ALA A 139 -5.54 2.89 -21.76
CA ALA A 139 -5.07 1.52 -21.72
C ALA A 139 -6.21 0.54 -22.03
N TYR A 140 -5.86 -0.63 -22.58
CA TYR A 140 -6.84 -1.64 -22.99
C TYR A 140 -7.27 -2.54 -21.83
N PHE A 141 -8.58 -2.69 -21.69
CA PHE A 141 -9.27 -3.54 -20.73
C PHE A 141 -10.25 -4.47 -21.43
N ALA A 142 -10.61 -5.54 -20.75
CA ALA A 142 -11.61 -6.51 -21.16
C ALA A 142 -12.38 -6.99 -19.93
N MET A 143 -13.61 -7.46 -20.16
CA MET A 143 -14.39 -8.14 -19.13
C MET A 143 -13.85 -9.55 -18.92
N ASP A 144 -13.39 -9.87 -17.71
CA ASP A 144 -12.93 -11.22 -17.38
C ASP A 144 -14.11 -12.19 -17.40
N GLY A 145 -14.06 -13.19 -18.28
CA GLY A 145 -15.17 -14.12 -18.47
C GLY A 145 -15.53 -14.95 -17.23
N LYS A 146 -14.61 -15.12 -16.26
CA LYS A 146 -14.85 -15.91 -15.04
C LYS A 146 -15.37 -15.05 -13.91
N THR A 147 -14.74 -13.90 -13.66
CA THR A 147 -15.08 -13.04 -12.52
C THR A 147 -16.09 -11.96 -12.87
N GLN A 148 -16.39 -11.73 -14.15
CA GLN A 148 -17.27 -10.66 -14.63
C GLN A 148 -16.85 -9.28 -14.09
N VAL A 149 -15.53 -9.06 -14.04
CA VAL A 149 -14.93 -7.78 -13.64
C VAL A 149 -14.04 -7.27 -14.75
N LEU A 150 -13.90 -5.96 -14.84
CA LEU A 150 -13.00 -5.32 -15.78
C LEU A 150 -11.55 -5.53 -15.35
N ALA A 151 -10.74 -6.07 -16.25
CA ALA A 151 -9.32 -6.33 -16.01
C ALA A 151 -8.47 -5.91 -17.21
N PRO A 152 -7.16 -5.66 -17.05
CA PRO A 152 -6.28 -5.38 -18.17
C PRO A 152 -6.35 -6.49 -19.22
N CYS A 153 -6.57 -6.09 -20.48
CA CYS A 153 -6.72 -7.00 -21.60
C CYS A 153 -5.45 -7.83 -21.81
N GLY A 154 -5.61 -9.14 -21.97
CA GLY A 154 -4.57 -10.09 -22.32
C GLY A 154 -4.83 -10.75 -23.68
N GLN A 155 -3.86 -11.55 -24.13
CA GLN A 155 -3.90 -12.21 -25.45
C GLN A 155 -5.06 -13.21 -25.62
N GLY A 156 -5.71 -13.64 -24.53
CA GLY A 156 -6.84 -14.58 -24.56
C GLY A 156 -8.21 -13.91 -24.52
N ASP A 157 -8.27 -12.58 -24.48
CA ASP A 157 -9.51 -11.83 -24.40
C ASP A 157 -10.01 -11.48 -25.81
N PHE A 158 -11.29 -11.75 -26.09
CA PHE A 158 -11.87 -11.57 -27.43
C PHE A 158 -12.30 -10.12 -27.72
N VAL A 159 -12.73 -9.40 -26.69
CA VAL A 159 -13.21 -8.01 -26.81
C VAL A 159 -12.37 -7.15 -25.89
N CYS A 160 -11.49 -6.35 -26.49
CA CYS A 160 -10.67 -5.39 -25.78
C CYS A 160 -11.00 -3.98 -26.27
N GLY A 161 -11.18 -3.09 -25.31
CA GLY A 161 -11.47 -1.67 -25.54
C GLY A 161 -10.70 -0.82 -24.56
N ARG A 162 -10.58 0.48 -24.84
CA ARG A 162 -9.94 1.42 -23.92
C ARG A 162 -10.76 1.51 -22.62
N ALA A 163 -10.12 1.80 -21.49
CA ALA A 163 -10.87 1.94 -20.24
C ALA A 163 -11.99 2.99 -20.35
N SER A 164 -11.75 4.08 -21.08
CA SER A 164 -12.75 5.13 -21.36
C SER A 164 -13.93 4.69 -22.24
N GLU A 165 -13.82 3.54 -22.92
CA GLU A 165 -14.91 2.95 -23.71
C GLU A 165 -15.79 2.04 -22.85
N TRP A 166 -15.23 1.48 -21.76
CA TRP A 166 -15.96 0.62 -20.82
C TRP A 166 -16.66 1.39 -19.70
N VAL A 167 -16.03 2.45 -19.20
CA VAL A 167 -16.49 3.21 -18.03
C VAL A 167 -16.26 4.71 -18.22
N SER A 168 -17.07 5.53 -17.55
CA SER A 168 -17.07 6.99 -17.75
C SER A 168 -16.19 7.75 -16.75
N ASN A 169 -15.92 7.16 -15.58
CA ASN A 169 -15.21 7.81 -14.48
C ASN A 169 -14.39 6.80 -13.64
N GLY A 170 -13.58 7.31 -12.71
CA GLY A 170 -12.70 6.47 -11.90
C GLY A 170 -13.43 5.60 -10.90
N THR A 171 -14.50 6.09 -10.29
CA THR A 171 -15.31 5.31 -9.35
C THR A 171 -15.88 4.07 -10.04
N GLU A 172 -16.40 4.22 -11.26
CA GLU A 172 -16.84 3.12 -12.11
C GLU A 172 -15.70 2.19 -12.50
N LEU A 173 -14.51 2.70 -12.83
CA LEU A 173 -13.35 1.86 -13.16
C LEU A 173 -12.99 0.92 -12.00
N CYS A 174 -12.90 1.46 -10.78
CA CYS A 174 -12.57 0.66 -9.60
C CYS A 174 -13.69 -0.33 -9.26
N SER A 175 -14.96 0.08 -9.32
CA SER A 175 -16.09 -0.80 -9.01
C SER A 175 -16.24 -1.91 -10.05
N ALA A 176 -16.11 -1.60 -11.34
CA ALA A 176 -16.10 -2.56 -12.43
C ALA A 176 -14.92 -3.54 -12.32
N ALA A 177 -13.77 -3.07 -11.80
CA ALA A 177 -12.63 -3.92 -11.48
C ALA A 177 -12.80 -4.74 -10.17
N GLY A 178 -13.99 -4.77 -9.57
CA GLY A 178 -14.32 -5.61 -8.42
C GLY A 178 -13.85 -5.07 -7.06
N PHE A 179 -13.56 -3.78 -6.96
CA PHE A 179 -13.26 -3.11 -5.68
C PHE A 179 -14.49 -2.42 -5.09
N SER A 180 -14.49 -2.25 -3.77
CA SER A 180 -15.46 -1.37 -3.10
C SER A 180 -14.93 0.06 -3.15
N VAL A 181 -15.78 1.06 -3.44
CA VAL A 181 -15.34 2.46 -3.50
C VAL A 181 -16.07 3.29 -2.44
N LYS A 182 -15.32 4.06 -1.65
CA LYS A 182 -15.88 5.02 -0.70
C LYS A 182 -16.31 6.29 -1.45
N PRO A 183 -17.59 6.67 -1.44
CA PRO A 183 -18.06 7.91 -2.05
C PRO A 183 -17.46 9.14 -1.33
N LEU A 184 -17.35 10.27 -2.05
CA LEU A 184 -16.71 11.48 -1.54
C LEU A 184 -17.47 12.13 -0.37
N ASP A 185 -18.78 11.93 -0.27
CA ASP A 185 -19.66 12.71 0.62
C ASP A 185 -19.97 12.02 1.96
N GLU A 186 -19.45 10.82 2.20
CA GLU A 186 -19.71 10.05 3.42
C GLU A 186 -18.56 10.24 4.43
N PRO A 187 -18.76 10.95 5.56
CA PRO A 187 -17.85 10.94 6.69
C PRO A 187 -17.92 9.58 7.41
N GLY A 188 -17.55 8.50 6.70
CA GLY A 188 -17.53 7.15 7.25
C GLY A 188 -16.33 6.95 8.19
N GLU A 189 -16.59 6.30 9.31
CA GLU A 189 -15.66 6.00 10.41
C GLU A 189 -14.39 5.22 9.98
N PHE A 190 -14.43 4.54 8.83
CA PHE A 190 -13.31 3.76 8.30
C PHE A 190 -12.50 4.51 7.23
N PRO A 191 -11.16 4.56 7.36
CA PRO A 191 -10.28 5.14 6.34
C PRO A 191 -10.26 4.25 5.09
N CYS A 192 -10.40 4.87 3.90
CA CYS A 192 -10.27 4.17 2.62
C CYS A 192 -8.80 4.07 2.16
N TYR A 193 -8.52 3.06 1.34
CA TYR A 193 -7.20 2.85 0.76
C TYR A 193 -6.91 3.85 -0.37
N GLY A 194 -5.68 4.33 -0.46
CA GLY A 194 -5.27 5.36 -1.44
C GLY A 194 -5.50 6.81 -0.99
N GLY A 195 -6.13 7.02 0.17
CA GLY A 195 -6.26 8.34 0.80
C GLY A 195 -4.97 8.76 1.54
N LYS A 196 -4.88 10.04 1.92
CA LYS A 196 -3.68 10.64 2.55
C LYS A 196 -3.13 9.80 3.72
N GLY A 197 -3.99 9.43 4.68
CA GLY A 197 -3.58 8.61 5.84
C GLY A 197 -3.17 7.18 5.47
N SER A 198 -3.67 6.63 4.37
CA SER A 198 -3.21 5.35 3.86
C SER A 198 -1.81 5.46 3.25
N LEU A 199 -1.58 6.50 2.43
CA LEU A 199 -0.29 6.78 1.81
C LEU A 199 0.81 7.10 2.83
N ASP A 200 0.50 7.89 3.87
CA ASP A 200 1.44 8.26 4.92
C ASP A 200 1.88 7.04 5.75
N TYR A 201 0.96 6.12 6.03
CA TYR A 201 1.28 4.83 6.68
C TYR A 201 2.23 3.99 5.81
N ILE A 202 1.96 3.86 4.51
CA ILE A 202 2.80 3.07 3.60
C ILE A 202 4.19 3.70 3.47
N ALA A 203 4.27 5.04 3.38
CA ALA A 203 5.53 5.76 3.34
C ALA A 203 6.35 5.57 4.63
N SER A 204 5.70 5.57 5.80
CA SER A 204 6.40 5.34 7.09
C SER A 204 6.90 3.89 7.25
N SER A 205 6.14 2.91 6.77
CA SER A 205 6.56 1.49 6.71
C SER A 205 7.84 1.29 5.89
N TRP A 206 8.02 2.09 4.82
CA TRP A 206 9.27 2.09 4.04
C TRP A 206 10.46 2.68 4.78
N LYS A 207 10.23 3.76 5.54
CA LYS A 207 11.30 4.41 6.31
C LYS A 207 11.85 3.46 7.38
N SER A 208 10.97 2.72 8.06
CA SER A 208 11.32 1.65 9.01
C SER A 208 12.05 0.47 8.33
N SER A 209 11.65 0.12 7.10
CA SER A 209 12.32 -0.94 6.33
C SER A 209 13.76 -0.60 5.96
N ARG A 210 14.03 0.66 5.62
CA ARG A 210 15.39 1.11 5.30
C ARG A 210 16.27 1.19 6.55
N SER A 211 15.73 1.60 7.70
CA SER A 211 16.49 1.67 8.96
C SER A 211 16.87 0.29 9.53
N GLU A 212 16.06 -0.75 9.30
CA GLU A 212 16.41 -2.13 9.67
C GLU A 212 17.49 -2.72 8.76
N ILE A 213 17.46 -2.40 7.45
CA ILE A 213 18.52 -2.83 6.51
C ILE A 213 19.86 -2.16 6.86
N VAL A 214 19.84 -0.91 7.32
CA VAL A 214 21.05 -0.20 7.78
C VAL A 214 21.57 -0.73 9.14
N ARG A 215 20.73 -1.42 9.93
CA ARG A 215 21.11 -1.99 11.23
C ARG A 215 21.49 -3.48 11.19
N GLY A 216 21.27 -4.16 10.06
CA GLY A 216 21.44 -5.60 9.94
C GLY A 216 22.60 -6.02 9.05
N GLU A 217 23.81 -5.47 9.26
CA GLU A 217 25.03 -6.05 8.68
C GLU A 217 26.28 -5.57 9.46
N GLN A 218 26.52 -6.18 10.61
CA GLN A 218 27.84 -6.23 11.23
C GLN A 218 28.14 -7.70 11.54
N ASN A 219 28.36 -8.50 10.50
CA ASN A 219 29.06 -9.78 10.64
C ASN A 219 30.55 -9.50 10.40
N THR A 220 31.20 -8.90 11.40
CA THR A 220 32.65 -8.64 11.41
C THR A 220 33.49 -9.93 11.34
N GLU A 221 32.89 -11.09 11.67
CA GLU A 221 33.53 -12.41 11.67
C GLU A 221 33.70 -13.01 10.26
N VAL A 222 32.67 -12.93 9.41
CA VAL A 222 32.71 -13.46 8.02
C VAL A 222 33.67 -12.66 7.14
N VAL A 223 33.82 -11.35 7.42
CA VAL A 223 34.75 -10.48 6.69
C VAL A 223 36.21 -10.78 7.10
N GLN A 224 36.46 -11.16 8.36
CA GLN A 224 37.81 -11.50 8.83
C GLN A 224 38.31 -12.82 8.22
N ASP A 225 37.48 -13.87 8.20
CA ASP A 225 37.81 -15.15 7.55
C ASP A 225 38.12 -14.97 6.06
N PHE A 226 37.38 -14.09 5.38
CA PHE A 226 37.59 -13.80 3.96
C PHE A 226 38.89 -13.01 3.70
N MET A 227 39.27 -12.13 4.62
CA MET A 227 40.54 -11.39 4.53
C MET A 227 41.75 -12.29 4.79
N GLN A 228 41.61 -13.29 5.66
CA GLN A 228 42.64 -14.30 5.92
C GLN A 228 42.83 -15.23 4.71
N LEU A 229 41.74 -15.59 4.02
CA LEU A 229 41.74 -16.37 2.78
C LEU A 229 42.41 -15.64 1.59
N ILE A 230 42.36 -14.31 1.54
CA ILE A 230 42.98 -13.48 0.49
C ILE A 230 44.49 -13.28 0.71
N ALA A 231 44.96 -13.43 1.96
CA ALA A 231 46.36 -13.27 2.33
C ALA A 231 47.24 -14.43 1.83
N ASP A 232 46.68 -15.64 1.73
CA ASP A 232 47.43 -16.87 1.42
C ASP A 232 47.50 -17.25 -0.08
N MET A 233 46.90 -16.46 -1.00
CA MET A 233 46.86 -16.81 -2.43
C MET A 233 48.10 -16.34 -3.24
N PRO A 234 48.71 -17.20 -4.09
CA PRO A 234 49.80 -16.82 -4.98
C PRO A 234 49.36 -15.88 -6.13
N LEU A 235 50.29 -15.03 -6.58
CA LEU A 235 50.05 -13.83 -7.38
C LEU A 235 49.31 -14.04 -8.71
N SER A 236 49.38 -15.22 -9.33
CA SER A 236 48.72 -15.53 -10.61
C SER A 236 47.20 -15.70 -10.50
N GLU A 237 46.65 -16.04 -9.33
CA GLU A 237 45.20 -16.22 -9.15
C GLU A 237 44.48 -14.91 -8.80
N ARG A 238 45.21 -13.91 -8.30
CA ARG A 238 44.67 -12.59 -7.93
C ARG A 238 44.10 -11.81 -9.13
N ILE A 239 44.64 -12.03 -10.33
CA ILE A 239 44.24 -11.29 -11.54
C ILE A 239 42.87 -11.78 -12.05
N SER A 240 42.62 -13.10 -12.01
CA SER A 240 41.34 -13.70 -12.41
C SER A 240 40.18 -13.31 -11.48
N TRP A 241 40.44 -13.20 -10.17
CA TRP A 241 39.46 -12.72 -9.20
C TRP A 241 39.22 -11.21 -9.27
N ALA A 242 40.23 -10.40 -9.60
CA ALA A 242 40.05 -8.96 -9.79
C ALA A 242 39.13 -8.65 -10.99
N VAL A 243 39.30 -9.36 -12.11
CA VAL A 243 38.46 -9.18 -13.31
C VAL A 243 37.05 -9.76 -13.09
N GLY A 244 36.94 -10.96 -12.49
CA GLY A 244 35.64 -11.56 -12.16
C GLY A 244 34.86 -10.78 -11.09
N GLY A 245 35.55 -10.24 -10.08
CA GLY A 245 34.99 -9.42 -9.02
C GLY A 245 34.49 -8.06 -9.52
N LEU A 246 35.19 -7.44 -10.47
CA LEU A 246 34.72 -6.20 -11.11
C LEU A 246 33.46 -6.42 -11.96
N VAL A 247 33.35 -7.54 -12.67
CA VAL A 247 32.14 -7.87 -13.45
C VAL A 247 30.96 -8.17 -12.52
N LEU A 248 31.16 -8.92 -11.45
CA LEU A 248 30.12 -9.23 -10.47
C LEU A 248 29.67 -7.98 -9.70
N THR A 249 30.61 -7.14 -9.25
CA THR A 249 30.29 -5.88 -8.56
C THR A 249 29.63 -4.87 -9.50
N ALA A 250 30.08 -4.75 -10.76
CA ALA A 250 29.41 -3.93 -11.76
C ALA A 250 28.00 -4.45 -12.07
N GLY A 251 27.81 -5.76 -12.21
CA GLY A 251 26.50 -6.40 -12.40
C GLY A 251 25.55 -6.18 -11.21
N LEU A 252 26.05 -6.32 -9.98
CA LEU A 252 25.28 -6.07 -8.75
C LEU A 252 24.97 -4.57 -8.57
N LEU A 253 25.91 -3.68 -8.91
CA LEU A 253 25.70 -2.23 -8.92
C LEU A 253 24.68 -1.82 -9.99
N PHE A 254 24.72 -2.43 -11.17
CA PHE A 254 23.76 -2.14 -12.24
C PHE A 254 22.35 -2.65 -11.90
N ALA A 255 22.24 -3.88 -11.38
CA ALA A 255 20.98 -4.45 -10.92
C ALA A 255 20.39 -3.68 -9.72
N SER A 256 21.23 -3.29 -8.75
CA SER A 256 20.80 -2.50 -7.59
C SER A 256 20.42 -1.07 -7.98
N ARG A 257 21.13 -0.42 -8.92
CA ARG A 257 20.74 0.89 -9.47
C ARG A 257 19.42 0.83 -10.24
N ARG A 258 19.20 -0.20 -11.06
CA ARG A 258 17.92 -0.39 -11.80
C ARG A 258 16.74 -0.58 -10.84
N LYS A 259 16.92 -1.41 -9.80
CA LYS A 259 15.92 -1.64 -8.75
C LYS A 259 15.66 -0.38 -7.91
N SER A 260 16.72 0.37 -7.57
CA SER A 260 16.64 1.62 -6.81
C SER A 260 15.93 2.72 -7.59
N ASN A 261 16.24 2.90 -8.88
CA ASN A 261 15.56 3.88 -9.72
C ASN A 261 14.08 3.54 -9.91
N GLY A 262 13.73 2.27 -10.16
CA GLY A 262 12.32 1.85 -10.22
C GLY A 262 11.58 2.10 -8.89
N GLN A 263 12.23 1.84 -7.76
CA GLN A 263 11.67 2.16 -6.44
C GLN A 263 11.54 3.67 -6.21
N ARG A 264 12.52 4.49 -6.61
CA ARG A 264 12.47 5.96 -6.49
C ARG A 264 11.37 6.56 -7.36
N GLN A 265 11.18 6.04 -8.58
CA GLN A 265 10.09 6.45 -9.47
C GLN A 265 8.72 6.08 -8.88
N LYS A 266 8.57 4.85 -8.36
CA LYS A 266 7.36 4.44 -7.62
C LYS A 266 7.09 5.34 -6.42
N GLN A 267 8.13 5.66 -5.64
CA GLN A 267 8.05 6.58 -4.50
C GLN A 267 7.65 7.99 -4.92
N ALA A 268 8.24 8.52 -6.00
CA ALA A 268 7.93 9.85 -6.51
C ALA A 268 6.49 9.95 -7.05
N ALA A 269 6.01 8.92 -7.76
CA ALA A 269 4.62 8.86 -8.21
C ALA A 269 3.65 8.86 -7.03
N ILE A 270 3.90 8.03 -6.02
CA ILE A 270 3.05 7.92 -4.83
C ILE A 270 3.10 9.20 -3.96
N GLN A 271 4.26 9.83 -3.79
CA GLN A 271 4.40 11.09 -3.05
C GLN A 271 3.78 12.28 -3.78
N ARG A 272 3.91 12.36 -5.11
CA ARG A 272 3.21 13.38 -5.91
C ARG A 272 1.69 13.24 -5.76
N THR A 273 1.21 12.00 -5.70
CA THR A 273 -0.20 11.70 -5.41
C THR A 273 -0.61 12.20 -4.02
N GLY A 274 0.16 11.89 -2.97
CA GLY A 274 -0.08 12.38 -1.62
C GLY A 274 -0.08 13.91 -1.51
N ARG A 275 0.85 14.60 -2.19
CA ARG A 275 0.92 16.09 -2.18
C ARG A 275 -0.25 16.73 -2.92
N ARG A 276 -0.61 16.24 -4.12
CA ARG A 276 -1.76 16.77 -4.88
C ARG A 276 -3.10 16.55 -4.14
N LEU A 277 -3.23 15.47 -3.37
CA LEU A 277 -4.37 15.26 -2.46
C LEU A 277 -4.40 16.33 -1.36
N GLY A 278 -3.25 16.73 -0.82
CA GLY A 278 -3.16 17.81 0.18
C GLY A 278 -3.54 19.19 -0.35
N THR A 279 -3.19 19.52 -1.60
CA THR A 279 -3.46 20.84 -2.19
C THR A 279 -4.93 21.06 -2.56
N ARG A 280 -5.69 20.00 -2.90
CA ARG A 280 -7.13 20.12 -3.21
C ARG A 280 -8.05 20.21 -1.98
N ILE A 281 -7.51 20.02 -0.76
CA ILE A 281 -8.29 20.08 0.49
C ILE A 281 -8.22 21.47 1.15
N SER A 282 -7.42 22.40 0.61
CA SER A 282 -7.48 23.81 1.03
C SER A 282 -8.70 24.49 0.41
N PRO A 283 -9.62 25.07 1.20
CA PRO A 283 -10.77 25.78 0.65
C PRO A 283 -10.31 27.00 -0.16
N PRO A 284 -10.98 27.35 -1.27
CA PRO A 284 -10.72 28.62 -1.95
C PRO A 284 -11.07 29.78 -1.00
N ALA A 285 -10.14 30.72 -0.84
CA ALA A 285 -10.41 31.97 -0.16
C ALA A 285 -11.56 32.69 -0.89
N SER A 286 -12.62 32.99 -0.17
CA SER A 286 -13.82 33.67 -0.66
C SER A 286 -13.48 35.03 -1.30
N PRO A 287 -14.09 35.40 -2.43
CA PRO A 287 -13.90 36.71 -3.02
C PRO A 287 -14.70 37.77 -2.24
N VAL A 288 -14.02 38.86 -1.86
CA VAL A 288 -14.62 40.06 -1.27
C VAL A 288 -15.48 40.76 -2.31
N SER A 289 -16.75 40.97 -1.95
CA SER A 289 -17.73 41.72 -2.74
C SER A 289 -17.38 43.21 -2.78
N HIS A 290 -17.08 43.74 -3.97
CA HIS A 290 -17.12 45.18 -4.24
C HIS A 290 -18.38 45.49 -5.06
N GLY A 291 -19.44 45.93 -4.38
CA GLY A 291 -20.62 46.49 -5.01
C GLY A 291 -20.31 47.87 -5.56
N ASN A 292 -20.28 48.01 -6.89
CA ASN A 292 -20.15 49.30 -7.57
C ASN A 292 -21.52 49.84 -7.96
N ARG A 293 -21.79 51.08 -7.54
CA ARG A 293 -23.05 51.81 -7.64
C ARG A 293 -23.24 52.32 -9.09
N LYS A 294 -24.28 51.85 -9.78
CA LYS A 294 -24.76 52.45 -11.05
C LYS A 294 -25.43 53.79 -10.75
N ASN A 295 -25.00 54.85 -11.45
CA ASN A 295 -25.80 56.06 -11.70
C ASN A 295 -25.50 56.55 -13.13
N VAL A 296 -26.44 56.29 -14.04
CA VAL A 296 -26.70 56.95 -15.33
C VAL A 296 -28.20 56.75 -15.53
N GLY A 297 -29.06 57.73 -15.81
CA GLY A 297 -28.94 59.15 -16.02
C GLY A 297 -30.36 59.70 -16.27
N LYS A 298 -30.50 61.01 -16.21
CA LYS A 298 -31.42 61.77 -17.05
C LYS A 298 -30.57 62.82 -17.75
#